data_AF-A0A8J8JZ52-F1
#
_entry.id   AF-A0A8J8JZ52-F1
#
_cell.length_a   1.000
_cell.length_b   1.000
_cell.length_c   1.000
_cell.angle_alpha   90.00
_cell.angle_beta   90.00
_cell.angle_gamma   90.00
#
_symmetry.space_group_name_H-M   'P 1'
#
loop_
_entity.id
_entity.type
_entity.pdbx_description
1 polymer ?
#
loop_
_entity_poly.entity_id
_entity_poly.type
_entity_poly.pdbx_seq_one_letter_code
_entity_poly.pdbx_strand_id
1 'polypeptide(L)'
;MKACEECAADRVQIGRNYKKMSVLSRTIGLILIYLPILTFPFVLISGYLTYYSLILCGAENVKKWGDYIPDRASHRYSLKEQITMGGSFKLSFAQSKLYWILNCTVYCPYSVALFEWHAYLVKVVENWWCPFTHANKENYKNGSIDQSFWHIYPEDIGKLNKEDKENPIFTDEADKDLKG
;
A
#
# COMPACT_ATOMS: atom_id res chain seq x y z
N MET A 1 -32.39 2.53 2.57
CA MET A 1 -31.70 3.32 1.52
C MET A 1 -31.39 2.37 0.36
N LYS A 2 -31.42 2.83 -0.89
CA LYS A 2 -31.08 1.94 -2.02
C LYS A 2 -29.55 1.73 -2.00
N ALA A 3 -29.07 0.50 -2.20
CA ALA A 3 -27.66 0.12 -2.07
C ALA A 3 -26.65 1.02 -2.83
N CYS A 4 -27.07 1.75 -3.86
CA CYS A 4 -26.22 2.72 -4.56
C CYS A 4 -25.98 4.04 -3.80
N GLU A 5 -26.84 4.43 -2.85
CA GLU A 5 -26.70 5.67 -2.07
C GLU A 5 -25.65 5.54 -0.98
N GLU A 6 -25.54 4.36 -0.34
CA GLU A 6 -24.48 4.05 0.63
C GLU A 6 -23.11 4.00 -0.07
N CYS A 7 -22.99 3.31 -1.21
CA CYS A 7 -21.74 3.30 -1.99
C CYS A 7 -21.32 4.69 -2.51
N ALA A 8 -22.26 5.62 -2.70
CA ALA A 8 -21.97 6.99 -3.09
C ALA A 8 -21.57 7.87 -1.90
N ALA A 9 -22.01 7.54 -0.68
CA ALA A 9 -21.67 8.25 0.55
C ALA A 9 -20.19 8.05 0.94
N ASP A 10 -19.63 6.87 0.66
CA ASP A 10 -18.23 6.52 0.99
C ASP A 10 -17.18 7.17 0.07
N ARG A 11 -17.60 7.77 -1.04
CA ARG A 11 -16.66 8.40 -2.00
C ARG A 11 -16.20 9.76 -1.50
N VAL A 12 -14.89 9.98 -1.50
CA VAL A 12 -14.30 11.31 -1.26
C VAL A 12 -14.76 12.32 -2.34
N GLN A 13 -15.39 13.42 -1.91
CA GLN A 13 -16.04 14.39 -2.82
C GLN A 13 -15.20 15.65 -3.08
N ILE A 14 -14.24 15.57 -4.00
CA ILE A 14 -13.38 16.74 -4.35
C ILE A 14 -14.02 17.60 -5.45
N GLY A 15 -14.51 16.96 -6.52
CA GLY A 15 -14.95 17.68 -7.74
C GLY A 15 -16.11 18.66 -7.53
N ARG A 16 -17.02 18.38 -6.58
CA ARG A 16 -18.18 19.24 -6.26
C ARG A 16 -17.78 20.60 -5.66
N ASN A 17 -16.64 20.64 -4.98
CA ASN A 17 -16.20 21.80 -4.20
C ASN A 17 -14.92 22.44 -4.75
N TYR A 18 -14.12 21.73 -5.55
CA TYR A 18 -12.82 22.21 -6.01
C TYR A 18 -12.86 23.60 -6.65
N LYS A 19 -13.81 23.87 -7.56
CA LYS A 19 -13.95 25.19 -8.20
C LYS A 19 -14.50 26.28 -7.26
N LYS A 20 -15.15 25.90 -6.16
CA LYS A 20 -15.67 26.82 -5.13
C LYS A 20 -14.55 27.26 -4.16
N MET A 21 -13.47 26.50 -4.07
CA MET A 21 -12.33 26.82 -3.21
C MET A 21 -11.50 27.98 -3.78
N SER A 22 -10.94 28.80 -2.89
CA SER A 22 -10.03 29.89 -3.26
C SER A 22 -8.81 29.36 -4.05
N VAL A 23 -8.22 30.20 -4.90
CA VAL A 23 -6.97 29.85 -5.61
C VAL A 23 -5.87 29.49 -4.61
N LEU A 24 -5.74 30.26 -3.52
CA LEU A 24 -4.74 30.01 -2.49
C LEU A 24 -4.91 28.63 -1.84
N SER A 25 -6.13 28.25 -1.44
CA SER A 25 -6.40 26.93 -0.86
C SER A 25 -6.05 25.79 -1.82
N ARG A 26 -6.36 25.96 -3.11
CA ARG A 26 -6.01 24.97 -4.14
C ARG A 26 -4.49 24.88 -4.34
N THR A 27 -3.79 26.01 -4.36
CA THR A 27 -2.33 26.05 -4.49
C THR A 27 -1.64 25.40 -3.30
N ILE A 28 -2.03 25.75 -2.07
CA ILE A 28 -1.49 25.12 -0.86
C ILE A 28 -1.78 23.62 -0.88
N GLY A 29 -3.00 23.21 -1.23
CA GLY A 29 -3.37 21.80 -1.34
C GLY A 29 -2.48 21.03 -2.32
N LEU A 30 -2.13 21.61 -3.48
CA LEU A 30 -1.21 21.00 -4.43
C LEU A 30 0.22 20.89 -3.89
N ILE A 31 0.69 21.87 -3.12
CA ILE A 31 2.03 21.80 -2.48
C ILE A 31 2.06 20.67 -1.45
N LEU A 32 1.00 20.53 -0.65
CA LEU A 32 0.90 19.49 0.38
C LEU A 32 0.90 18.07 -0.20
N ILE A 33 0.53 17.88 -1.47
CA ILE A 33 0.66 16.58 -2.15
C ILE A 33 2.12 16.16 -2.22
N TYR A 34 3.07 17.08 -2.43
CA TYR A 34 4.48 16.75 -2.64
C TYR A 34 5.33 16.78 -1.37
N LEU A 35 4.85 17.45 -0.31
CA LEU A 35 5.59 17.53 0.96
C LEU A 35 5.97 16.15 1.54
N PRO A 36 5.13 15.10 1.44
CA PRO A 36 5.51 13.75 1.86
C PRO A 36 6.71 13.15 1.13
N ILE A 37 7.16 13.67 -0.02
CA ILE A 37 8.39 13.18 -0.67
C ILE A 37 9.59 13.27 0.28
N LEU A 38 9.61 14.26 1.18
CA LEU A 38 10.66 14.41 2.19
C LEU A 38 10.74 13.23 3.15
N THR A 39 9.65 12.46 3.32
CA THR A 39 9.62 11.28 4.19
C THR A 39 10.00 10.00 3.44
N PHE A 40 10.08 10.01 2.10
CA PHE A 40 10.33 8.80 1.31
C PHE A 40 11.63 8.07 1.68
N PRO A 41 12.76 8.75 1.94
CA PRO A 41 13.97 8.07 2.38
C PRO A 41 13.76 7.27 3.67
N PHE A 42 13.00 7.82 4.63
CA PHE A 42 12.71 7.14 5.90
C PHE A 42 11.80 5.93 5.71
N VAL A 43 10.76 6.06 4.87
CA VAL A 43 9.85 4.94 4.56
C VAL A 43 10.59 3.83 3.79
N LEU A 44 11.48 4.19 2.85
CA LEU A 44 12.32 3.25 2.14
C LEU A 44 13.26 2.50 3.09
N ILE A 45 13.97 3.23 3.96
CA ILE A 45 14.85 2.62 4.96
C ILE A 45 14.05 1.68 5.87
N SER A 46 12.92 2.13 6.39
CA SER A 46 12.03 1.30 7.22
C SER A 46 11.58 0.05 6.48
N GLY A 47 11.11 0.18 5.24
CA GLY A 47 10.69 -0.96 4.41
C GLY A 47 11.82 -1.95 4.17
N TYR A 48 13.02 -1.49 3.81
CA TYR A 48 14.16 -2.39 3.60
C TYR A 48 14.67 -3.04 4.88
N LEU A 49 14.66 -2.33 6.02
CA LEU A 49 14.98 -2.93 7.32
C LEU A 49 14.01 -4.06 7.64
N THR A 50 12.70 -3.85 7.45
CA THR A 50 11.69 -4.89 7.65
C THR A 50 11.87 -6.04 6.65
N TYR A 51 12.09 -5.74 5.38
CA TYR A 51 12.34 -6.74 4.34
C TYR A 51 13.52 -7.63 4.71
N TYR A 52 14.68 -7.05 5.01
CA TYR A 52 15.86 -7.83 5.38
C TYR A 52 15.68 -8.55 6.73
N SER A 53 14.93 -7.98 7.69
CA SER A 53 14.58 -8.72 8.90
C SER A 53 13.80 -10.00 8.59
N LEU A 54 12.81 -9.94 7.68
CA LEU A 54 12.05 -11.12 7.28
C LEU A 54 12.96 -12.16 6.60
N ILE A 55 13.83 -11.71 5.69
CA ILE A 55 14.81 -12.59 5.03
C ILE A 55 15.75 -13.24 6.05
N LEU A 56 16.24 -12.50 7.04
CA LEU A 56 17.09 -13.03 8.12
C LEU A 56 16.35 -14.04 9.02
N CYS A 57 15.03 -13.90 9.14
CA CYS A 57 14.17 -14.87 9.83
C CYS A 57 13.81 -16.09 8.94
N GLY A 58 14.35 -16.17 7.72
CA GLY A 58 14.12 -17.31 6.82
C GLY A 58 12.91 -17.17 5.90
N ALA A 59 12.28 -16.00 5.81
CA ALA A 59 11.13 -15.81 4.93
C ALA A 59 11.54 -15.92 3.46
N GLU A 60 10.78 -16.71 2.69
CA GLU A 60 10.90 -16.83 1.25
C GLU A 60 9.74 -16.13 0.53
N ASN A 61 9.92 -15.84 -0.76
CA ASN A 61 8.88 -15.25 -1.63
C ASN A 61 8.30 -13.89 -1.16
N VAL A 62 9.03 -13.16 -0.30
CA VAL A 62 8.66 -11.81 0.13
C VAL A 62 8.73 -10.85 -1.07
N LYS A 63 7.62 -10.15 -1.35
CA LYS A 63 7.54 -9.19 -2.45
C LYS A 63 8.52 -8.02 -2.25
N LYS A 64 9.15 -7.61 -3.33
CA LYS A 64 10.05 -6.44 -3.41
C LYS A 64 9.25 -5.20 -3.78
N TRP A 65 9.81 -4.03 -3.51
CA TRP A 65 9.16 -2.76 -3.87
C TRP A 65 8.82 -2.67 -5.36
N GLY A 66 9.70 -3.19 -6.23
CA GLY A 66 9.48 -3.22 -7.67
C GLY A 66 8.23 -3.99 -8.11
N ASP A 67 7.75 -4.95 -7.32
CA ASP A 67 6.55 -5.75 -7.64
C ASP A 67 5.26 -4.92 -7.51
N TYR A 68 5.33 -3.75 -6.89
CA TYR A 68 4.22 -2.81 -6.73
C TYR A 68 4.27 -1.65 -7.73
N ILE A 69 5.35 -1.53 -8.51
CA ILE A 69 5.51 -0.47 -9.50
C ILE A 69 4.83 -0.93 -10.80
N PRO A 70 3.88 -0.15 -11.36
CA PRO A 70 3.22 -0.53 -12.61
C PRO A 70 4.20 -0.56 -13.78
N ASP A 71 3.95 -1.45 -14.74
CA ASP A 71 4.75 -1.53 -15.97
C ASP A 71 4.77 -0.18 -16.69
N ARG A 72 5.97 0.26 -17.09
CA ARG A 72 6.14 1.49 -17.89
C ARG A 72 5.34 1.42 -19.18
N ALA A 73 5.22 0.25 -19.81
CA ALA A 73 4.44 0.08 -21.03
C ALA A 73 2.93 0.33 -20.83
N SER A 74 2.42 0.24 -19.59
CA SER A 74 1.02 0.54 -19.29
C SER A 74 0.66 2.04 -19.34
N HIS A 75 1.67 2.93 -19.37
CA HIS A 75 1.44 4.37 -19.43
C HIS A 75 1.04 4.79 -20.84
N ARG A 76 -0.18 5.32 -20.97
CA ARG A 76 -0.78 5.67 -22.27
C ARG A 76 -0.14 6.88 -22.95
N TYR A 77 0.29 7.89 -22.19
CA TYR A 77 0.69 9.17 -22.74
C TYR A 77 2.21 9.33 -22.80
N SER A 78 2.69 9.82 -23.94
CA SER A 78 4.08 10.26 -24.12
C SER A 78 4.18 11.78 -23.94
N LEU A 79 5.41 12.31 -23.84
CA LEU A 79 5.63 13.77 -23.76
C LEU A 79 5.05 14.52 -24.98
N LYS A 80 4.89 13.85 -26.14
CA LYS A 80 4.28 14.44 -27.34
C LYS A 80 2.76 14.57 -27.20
N GLU A 81 2.11 13.54 -26.67
CA GLU A 81 0.64 13.42 -26.62
C GLU A 81 0.01 13.82 -25.28
N GLN A 82 0.84 14.11 -24.27
CA GLN A 82 0.39 14.44 -22.93
C GLN A 82 -0.56 15.65 -22.94
N ILE A 83 -1.73 15.45 -22.34
CA ILE A 83 -2.71 16.51 -22.10
C ILE A 83 -2.25 17.43 -20.97
N THR A 84 -2.58 18.71 -21.09
CA THR A 84 -2.33 19.73 -20.06
C THR A 84 -3.62 20.47 -19.72
N MET A 85 -3.64 21.14 -18.58
CA MET A 85 -4.81 21.89 -18.15
C MET A 85 -4.81 23.30 -18.78
N GLY A 86 -5.99 23.77 -19.19
CA GLY A 86 -6.19 25.19 -19.47
C GLY A 86 -5.99 26.01 -18.19
N GLY A 87 -4.96 26.85 -18.16
CA GLY A 87 -4.58 27.57 -16.93
C GLY A 87 -5.42 28.82 -16.71
N SER A 88 -5.88 29.03 -15.49
CA SER A 88 -6.37 30.33 -15.01
C SER A 88 -5.24 31.26 -14.55
N PHE A 89 -4.00 30.76 -14.49
CA PHE A 89 -2.80 31.45 -14.00
C PHE A 89 -1.56 30.99 -14.78
N LYS A 90 -0.77 31.93 -15.31
CA LYS A 90 0.32 31.67 -16.28
C LYS A 90 1.52 30.89 -15.74
N LEU A 91 1.70 30.82 -14.42
CA LEU A 91 2.81 30.10 -13.76
C LEU A 91 2.37 28.73 -13.23
N SER A 92 1.20 28.23 -13.64
CA SER A 92 0.73 26.93 -13.19
C SER A 92 1.51 25.81 -13.88
N PHE A 93 2.24 25.00 -13.10
CA PHE A 93 2.91 23.79 -13.60
C PHE A 93 1.96 22.81 -14.28
N ALA A 94 0.66 22.86 -13.98
CA ALA A 94 -0.36 22.04 -14.64
C ALA A 94 -0.53 22.34 -16.15
N GLN A 95 0.06 23.43 -16.65
CA GLN A 95 0.12 23.74 -18.08
C GLN A 95 1.29 23.06 -18.80
N SER A 96 2.21 22.41 -18.06
CA SER A 96 3.39 21.73 -18.61
C SER A 96 3.14 20.24 -18.85
N LYS A 97 3.48 19.75 -20.04
CA LYS A 97 3.46 18.31 -20.35
C LYS A 97 4.46 17.53 -19.49
N LEU A 98 5.65 18.10 -19.27
CA LEU A 98 6.68 17.47 -18.46
C LEU A 98 6.22 17.26 -17.02
N TYR A 99 5.53 18.24 -16.44
CA TYR A 99 4.95 18.13 -15.11
C TYR A 99 4.02 16.93 -14.99
N TRP A 100 3.13 16.72 -15.97
CA TRP A 100 2.22 15.58 -15.96
C TRP A 100 2.93 14.26 -16.21
N ILE A 101 3.91 14.21 -17.12
CA ILE A 101 4.71 12.99 -17.33
C ILE A 101 5.44 12.60 -16.06
N LEU A 102 6.14 13.52 -15.39
CA LEU A 102 6.84 13.22 -14.14
C LEU A 102 5.87 12.79 -13.03
N ASN A 103 4.71 13.43 -12.94
CA ASN A 103 3.70 13.02 -11.96
C ASN A 103 3.17 11.61 -12.24
N CYS A 104 2.72 11.35 -13.47
CA CYS A 104 2.02 10.12 -13.81
C CYS A 104 2.94 8.92 -13.99
N THR A 105 4.23 9.12 -14.31
CA THR A 105 5.18 8.01 -14.56
C THR A 105 6.24 7.84 -13.47
N VAL A 106 6.39 8.83 -12.59
CA VAL A 106 7.38 8.79 -11.50
C VAL A 106 6.70 9.00 -10.15
N TYR A 107 6.20 10.21 -9.85
CA TYR A 107 5.75 10.52 -8.49
C TYR A 107 4.59 9.64 -8.01
N CYS A 108 3.49 9.60 -8.75
CA CYS A 108 2.30 8.84 -8.37
C CYS A 108 2.57 7.33 -8.28
N PRO A 109 3.11 6.65 -9.33
CA PRO A 109 3.30 5.21 -9.27
C PRO A 109 4.31 4.80 -8.19
N TYR A 110 5.42 5.52 -8.02
CA TYR A 110 6.42 5.17 -7.01
C TYR A 110 5.95 5.48 -5.58
N SER A 111 5.19 6.56 -5.37
CA SER A 111 4.65 6.88 -4.05
C SER A 111 3.61 5.85 -3.60
N VAL A 112 2.65 5.51 -4.46
CA VAL A 112 1.66 4.46 -4.18
C VAL A 112 2.38 3.13 -3.91
N ALA A 113 3.29 2.71 -4.81
CA ALA A 113 4.03 1.47 -4.64
C ALA A 113 4.82 1.42 -3.33
N LEU A 114 5.44 2.53 -2.92
CA LEU A 114 6.22 2.60 -1.68
C LEU A 114 5.36 2.35 -0.45
N PHE A 115 4.22 3.03 -0.34
CA PHE A 115 3.33 2.88 0.82
C PHE A 115 2.59 1.55 0.81
N GLU A 116 2.18 1.03 -0.36
CA GLU A 116 1.56 -0.30 -0.47
C GLU A 116 2.54 -1.41 -0.12
N TRP A 117 3.78 -1.34 -0.62
CA TRP A 117 4.83 -2.30 -0.28
C TRP A 117 5.17 -2.26 1.21
N HIS A 118 5.32 -1.07 1.79
CA HIS A 118 5.58 -0.91 3.22
C HIS A 118 4.44 -1.47 4.07
N ALA A 119 3.18 -1.16 3.72
CA ALA A 119 2.02 -1.70 4.40
C ALA A 119 1.93 -3.23 4.27
N TYR A 120 2.28 -3.80 3.12
CA TYR A 120 2.39 -5.25 2.94
C TYR A 120 3.42 -5.86 3.90
N LEU A 121 4.63 -5.30 3.98
CA LEU A 121 5.67 -5.81 4.88
C LEU A 121 5.23 -5.78 6.34
N VAL A 122 4.59 -4.69 6.77
CA VAL A 122 4.05 -4.58 8.13
C VAL A 122 2.97 -5.63 8.38
N LYS A 123 2.10 -5.91 7.40
CA LYS A 123 1.10 -7.00 7.53
C LYS A 123 1.74 -8.38 7.61
N VAL A 124 2.80 -8.64 6.86
CA VAL A 124 3.55 -9.92 6.96
C VAL A 124 4.14 -10.06 8.36
N VAL A 125 4.79 -9.02 8.88
CA VAL A 125 5.31 -9.03 10.26
C VAL A 125 4.20 -9.18 11.29
N GLU A 126 3.07 -8.49 11.13
CA GLU A 126 1.91 -8.61 12.01
C GLU A 126 1.38 -10.04 12.01
N ASN A 127 1.25 -10.67 10.85
CA ASN A 127 0.79 -12.06 10.75
C ASN A 127 1.80 -13.04 11.36
N TRP A 128 3.10 -12.76 11.21
CA TRP A 128 4.16 -13.60 11.78
C TRP A 128 4.25 -13.47 13.29
N TRP A 129 4.26 -12.25 13.84
CA TRP A 129 4.42 -12.02 15.28
C TRP A 129 3.12 -12.22 16.07
N CYS A 130 1.99 -11.85 15.49
CA CYS A 130 0.71 -11.71 16.15
C CYS A 130 -0.37 -12.52 15.42
N PRO A 131 -0.52 -13.83 15.70
CA PRO A 131 -1.58 -14.65 15.10
C PRO A 131 -2.99 -14.32 15.62
N PHE A 132 -3.10 -13.42 16.59
CA PHE A 132 -4.35 -13.20 17.31
C PHE A 132 -5.41 -12.55 16.43
N THR A 133 -6.61 -13.12 16.45
CA THR A 133 -7.76 -12.69 15.68
C THR A 133 -8.31 -11.36 16.22
N HIS A 134 -8.60 -10.43 15.31
CA HIS A 134 -9.26 -9.17 15.63
C HIS A 134 -10.01 -8.65 14.39
N ALA A 135 -10.85 -7.63 14.57
CA ALA A 135 -11.79 -7.14 13.55
C ALA A 135 -11.18 -6.73 12.18
N ASN A 136 -9.86 -6.49 12.11
CA ASN A 136 -9.17 -6.09 10.90
C ASN A 136 -8.29 -7.20 10.29
N LYS A 137 -8.22 -8.38 10.91
CA LYS A 137 -7.27 -9.43 10.53
C LYS A 137 -7.49 -9.93 9.10
N GLU A 138 -8.75 -10.00 8.66
CA GLU A 138 -9.12 -10.35 7.28
C GLU A 138 -8.50 -9.41 6.23
N ASN A 139 -8.27 -8.15 6.56
CA ASN A 139 -7.65 -7.18 5.66
C ASN A 139 -6.14 -7.41 5.49
N TYR A 140 -5.55 -8.36 6.23
CA TYR A 140 -4.12 -8.68 6.21
C TYR A 140 -3.80 -9.93 5.38
N LYS A 141 -4.81 -10.52 4.72
CA LYS A 141 -4.68 -11.72 3.87
C LYS A 141 -3.64 -11.59 2.75
N ASN A 142 -3.36 -10.38 2.27
CA ASN A 142 -2.33 -10.17 1.26
C ASN A 142 -0.89 -10.34 1.80
N GLY A 143 -0.72 -10.48 3.12
CA GLY A 143 0.53 -10.82 3.81
C GLY A 143 0.44 -12.16 4.54
N SER A 144 -0.36 -13.10 4.04
CA SER A 144 -0.40 -14.47 4.57
C SER A 144 0.98 -15.12 4.54
N ILE A 145 1.20 -16.02 5.49
CA ILE A 145 2.44 -16.76 5.73
C ILE A 145 2.10 -18.23 5.94
N ASP A 146 3.12 -19.08 5.95
CA ASP A 146 3.02 -20.51 6.24
C ASP A 146 2.74 -20.78 7.73
N GLN A 147 3.54 -20.15 8.61
CA GLN A 147 3.44 -20.27 10.07
C GLN A 147 3.73 -18.95 10.77
N SER A 148 2.94 -18.63 11.80
CA SER A 148 3.30 -17.55 12.73
C SER A 148 4.37 -18.01 13.72
N PHE A 149 5.04 -17.07 14.38
CA PHE A 149 6.06 -17.31 15.40
C PHE A 149 5.64 -18.31 16.48
N TRP A 150 4.36 -18.26 16.87
CA TRP A 150 3.79 -19.15 17.89
C TRP A 150 3.49 -20.57 17.36
N HIS A 151 3.34 -20.73 16.04
CA HIS A 151 3.10 -22.01 15.39
C HIS A 151 4.39 -22.80 15.11
N ILE A 152 5.54 -22.12 15.17
CA ILE A 152 6.87 -22.74 15.04
C ILE A 152 7.15 -23.70 16.21
N TYR A 153 6.67 -23.36 17.42
CA TYR A 153 6.93 -24.11 18.65
C TYR A 153 5.69 -24.92 19.07
N PRO A 154 5.69 -26.27 18.91
CA PRO A 154 4.52 -27.11 19.19
C PRO A 154 3.94 -26.97 20.60
N GLU A 155 4.80 -26.73 21.58
CA GLU A 155 4.45 -26.49 22.99
C GLU A 155 3.66 -25.19 23.22
N ASP A 156 3.84 -24.20 22.35
CA ASP A 156 3.17 -22.90 22.44
C ASP A 156 1.84 -22.88 21.69
N ILE A 157 1.67 -23.73 20.67
CA ILE A 157 0.39 -23.90 19.96
C ILE A 157 -0.74 -24.27 20.93
N GLY A 158 -0.45 -25.07 21.96
CA GLY A 158 -1.42 -25.46 22.98
C GLY A 158 -1.94 -24.29 23.83
N LYS A 159 -1.25 -23.14 23.82
CA LYS A 159 -1.62 -21.93 24.56
C LYS A 159 -2.56 -21.01 23.76
N LEU A 160 -2.65 -21.20 22.45
CA LEU A 160 -3.45 -20.35 21.56
C LEU A 160 -4.95 -20.68 21.69
N ASN A 161 -5.78 -19.66 21.48
CA ASN A 161 -7.21 -19.90 21.29
C ASN A 161 -7.45 -20.72 20.03
N LYS A 162 -8.58 -21.44 19.98
CA LYS A 162 -8.93 -22.29 18.85
C LYS A 162 -8.92 -21.54 17.52
N GLU A 163 -9.51 -20.34 17.48
CA GLU A 163 -9.57 -19.51 16.27
C GLU A 163 -8.17 -19.08 15.80
N ASP A 164 -7.28 -18.76 16.75
CA ASP A 164 -5.89 -18.36 16.44
C ASP A 164 -5.03 -19.55 16.05
N LYS A 165 -5.41 -20.78 16.40
CA LYS A 165 -4.72 -22.02 16.01
C LYS A 165 -5.12 -22.50 14.62
N GLU A 166 -6.33 -22.21 14.18
CA GLU A 166 -6.93 -22.74 12.95
C GLU A 166 -7.01 -21.69 11.83
N ASN A 167 -6.38 -20.53 12.00
CA ASN A 167 -6.52 -19.42 11.07
C ASN A 167 -5.72 -19.67 9.77
N PRO A 168 -6.37 -19.63 8.58
CA PRO A 168 -5.72 -19.93 7.30
C PRO A 168 -4.72 -18.85 6.83
N ILE A 169 -4.62 -17.71 7.53
CA ILE A 169 -3.64 -16.65 7.19
C ILE A 169 -2.21 -17.09 7.50
N PHE A 170 -2.02 -17.99 8.46
CA PHE A 170 -0.71 -18.44 8.95
C PHE A 170 -0.68 -19.93 9.33
N THR A 171 -1.59 -20.72 8.77
CA THR A 171 -1.56 -22.19 8.89
C THR A 171 -1.69 -22.80 7.49
N ASP A 172 -0.58 -23.28 6.95
CA ASP A 172 -0.61 -24.07 5.71
C ASP A 172 -1.16 -25.47 5.99
N GLU A 173 -2.00 -25.99 5.09
CA GLU A 173 -2.45 -27.37 5.13
C GLU A 173 -1.31 -28.34 4.79
N ALA A 174 -0.34 -27.91 3.97
CA ALA A 174 0.81 -28.73 3.58
C ALA A 174 1.68 -29.16 4.79
N ASP A 175 1.72 -28.34 5.84
CA ASP A 175 2.49 -28.62 7.06
C ASP A 175 1.79 -29.58 8.03
N LYS A 176 0.50 -29.87 7.82
CA LYS A 176 -0.23 -30.85 8.65
C LYS A 176 0.25 -32.27 8.39
N ASP A 177 0.74 -32.54 7.17
CA ASP A 177 1.21 -33.86 6.75
C ASP A 177 2.67 -34.14 7.13
N LEU A 178 3.45 -33.11 7.49
CA LEU A 178 4.84 -33.23 7.95
C LEU A 178 4.96 -33.49 9.46
N LYS A 179 3.86 -33.37 10.20
CA LYS A 179 3.79 -33.63 11.65
C LYS A 179 3.11 -34.97 11.99
N GLY A 180 3.04 -35.90 11.02
CA GLY A 180 2.52 -37.27 11.18
C GLY A 180 3.62 -38.30 11.45
#